data_AF-A0A3D0U130-F1
#
_entry.id   AF-A0A3D0U130-F1
#
_cell.length_a   1.000
_cell.length_b   1.000
_cell.length_c   1.000
_cell.angle_alpha   90.00
_cell.angle_beta   90.00
_cell.angle_gamma   90.00
#
_symmetry.space_group_name_H-M   'P 1'
#
loop_
_entity.id
_entity.type
_entity.pdbx_description
1 polymer ?
#
loop_
_entity_poly.entity_id
_entity_poly.type
_entity_poly.pdbx_seq_one_letter_code
_entity_poly.pdbx_strand_id
1 'polypeptide(L)'
;MSDILFQPLGDPMAAGESLESIADIDPRMTRTHYFDGRLLTAEDLERDQVYLDQRLREVGKVLGHGIISGLQLSYDPFSSLLTLEPGQAMTPLGRVLHLGSQLLVSLSDRALIAQLNHSKYRKLNRALYAVVLRYVEVATDIAEVFPTDLASKRGSDYALVTESVQMGLVP
;
A
#
# COMPACT_ATOMS: atom_id res chain seq x y z
N MET A 1 -7.25 45.85 49.76
CA MET A 1 -8.13 44.89 49.07
C MET A 1 -7.22 44.08 48.17
N SER A 2 -6.93 42.84 48.54
CA SER A 2 -6.02 41.96 47.81
C SER A 2 -6.88 40.94 47.08
N ASP A 3 -6.86 40.99 45.75
CA ASP A 3 -7.59 40.03 44.92
C ASP A 3 -6.91 38.66 45.04
N ILE A 4 -7.65 37.68 45.56
CA ILE A 4 -7.23 36.28 45.60
C ILE A 4 -7.63 35.68 44.25
N LEU A 5 -6.66 35.59 43.34
CA LEU A 5 -6.79 34.83 42.10
C LEU A 5 -6.71 33.34 42.43
N PHE A 6 -7.84 32.64 42.29
CA PHE A 6 -7.89 31.19 42.36
C PHE A 6 -7.25 30.60 41.09
N GLN A 7 -6.06 30.04 41.24
CA GLN A 7 -5.43 29.21 40.22
C GLN A 7 -5.66 27.75 40.63
N PRO A 8 -6.47 26.97 39.91
CA PRO A 8 -6.57 25.56 40.21
C PRO A 8 -5.19 24.94 40.00
N LEU A 9 -4.61 24.37 41.06
CA LEU A 9 -3.53 23.40 40.91
C LEU A 9 -4.14 22.19 40.20
N GLY A 10 -4.14 22.24 38.86
CA GLY A 10 -4.17 21.03 38.06
C GLY A 10 -2.98 20.21 38.52
N ASP A 11 -3.28 19.06 39.09
CA ASP A 11 -2.30 18.16 39.69
C ASP A 11 -1.16 17.90 38.67
N PRO A 12 0.08 18.33 38.94
CA PRO A 12 1.20 18.03 38.04
C PRO A 12 1.45 16.51 37.95
N MET A 13 0.83 15.71 38.82
CA MET A 13 0.87 14.25 38.76
C MET A 13 0.07 13.66 37.59
N ALA A 14 -0.85 14.39 36.97
CA ALA A 14 -1.50 13.93 35.74
C ALA A 14 -0.62 14.09 34.48
N ALA A 15 0.56 14.72 34.60
CA ALA A 15 1.54 14.81 33.51
C ALA A 15 2.48 13.60 33.43
N GLY A 16 2.35 12.63 34.35
CA GLY A 16 3.31 11.53 34.52
C GLY A 16 2.73 10.13 34.66
N GLU A 17 1.41 9.94 34.69
CA GLU A 17 0.88 8.61 34.40
C GLU A 17 1.12 8.33 32.92
N SER A 18 1.84 7.25 32.64
CA SER A 18 2.17 6.81 31.29
C SER A 18 0.88 6.66 30.48
N LEU A 19 0.53 7.70 29.72
CA LEU A 19 -0.45 7.61 28.63
C LEU A 19 -0.09 6.48 27.66
N GLU A 20 1.18 6.06 27.64
CA GLU A 20 1.67 4.87 26.94
C GLU A 20 0.93 3.56 27.30
N SER A 21 0.19 3.49 28.42
CA SER A 21 -0.52 2.26 28.81
C SER A 21 -2.05 2.31 28.70
N ILE A 22 -2.66 3.42 28.29
CA ILE A 22 -4.14 3.55 28.27
C ILE A 22 -4.71 3.48 26.85
N ALA A 23 -3.91 3.78 25.81
CA ALA A 23 -4.33 3.72 24.42
C ALA A 23 -3.54 2.67 23.64
N ASP A 24 -4.23 1.87 22.83
CA ASP A 24 -3.60 1.04 21.81
C ASP A 24 -3.08 1.97 20.70
N ILE A 25 -1.76 2.19 20.68
CA ILE A 25 -1.11 3.07 19.70
C ILE A 25 -0.77 2.24 18.46
N ASP A 26 -1.49 2.46 17.36
CA ASP A 26 -1.09 1.90 16.06
C ASP A 26 0.03 2.78 15.46
N PRO A 27 1.28 2.27 15.33
CA PRO A 27 2.37 3.03 14.74
C PRO A 27 2.09 3.44 13.29
N ARG A 28 1.20 2.75 12.56
CA ARG A 28 0.79 3.11 11.19
C ARG A 28 -0.17 4.29 11.15
N MET A 29 -0.75 4.66 12.29
CA MET A 29 -1.65 5.80 12.46
C MET A 29 -0.93 7.01 13.08
N THR A 30 0.39 7.08 12.91
CA THR A 30 1.23 8.20 13.37
C THR A 30 1.58 9.11 12.20
N ARG A 31 1.49 10.44 12.39
CA ARG A 31 1.80 11.45 11.36
C ARG A 31 2.79 12.49 11.85
N THR A 32 3.47 13.14 10.92
CA THR A 32 4.38 14.25 11.20
C THR A 32 3.61 15.48 11.68
N HIS A 33 4.04 16.06 12.80
CA HIS A 33 3.55 17.36 13.27
C HIS A 33 4.37 18.48 12.65
N TYR A 34 3.74 19.23 11.75
CA TYR A 34 4.33 20.38 11.06
C TYR A 34 4.27 21.64 11.93
N PHE A 35 5.40 22.35 12.04
CA PHE A 35 5.51 23.63 12.71
C PHE A 35 6.67 24.44 12.11
N ASP A 36 6.63 25.75 12.32
CA ASP A 36 7.63 26.66 11.76
C ASP A 36 9.03 26.38 12.29
N GLY A 37 10.00 26.29 11.38
CA GLY A 37 11.40 26.01 11.70
C GLY A 37 11.76 24.52 11.81
N ARG A 38 10.80 23.60 11.62
CA ARG A 38 11.10 22.17 11.49
C ARG A 38 11.75 21.87 10.13
N LEU A 39 12.87 21.16 10.14
CA LEU A 39 13.45 20.57 8.93
C LEU A 39 12.71 19.27 8.59
N LEU A 40 12.22 19.13 7.37
CA LEU A 40 11.57 17.91 6.91
C LEU A 40 12.59 16.90 6.40
N THR A 41 12.43 15.64 6.80
CA THR A 41 13.27 14.52 6.38
C THR A 41 12.50 13.56 5.47
N ALA A 42 13.21 12.66 4.78
CA ALA A 42 12.56 11.59 4.02
C ALA A 42 11.69 10.70 4.93
N GLU A 43 12.16 10.37 6.13
CA GLU A 43 11.42 9.59 7.11
C GLU A 43 10.09 10.26 7.52
N ASP A 44 10.08 11.59 7.67
CA ASP A 44 8.87 12.35 7.98
C ASP A 44 7.83 12.25 6.85
N LEU A 45 8.28 12.26 5.59
CA LEU A 45 7.42 12.13 4.41
C LEU A 45 6.95 10.69 4.16
N GLU A 46 7.80 9.70 4.39
CA GLU A 46 7.44 8.27 4.32
C GLU A 46 6.38 7.92 5.37
N ARG A 47 6.54 8.44 6.60
CA ARG A 47 5.55 8.28 7.66
C ARG A 47 4.19 8.83 7.24
N ASP A 48 4.16 10.02 6.65
CA ASP A 48 2.91 10.63 6.19
C ASP A 48 2.28 9.86 5.01
N GLN A 49 3.09 9.30 4.11
CA GLN A 49 2.58 8.41 3.05
C GLN A 49 1.89 7.18 3.63
N VAL A 50 2.52 6.51 4.61
CA VAL A 50 1.93 5.34 5.29
C VAL A 50 0.65 5.71 6.03
N TYR A 51 0.65 6.84 6.74
CA TYR A 51 -0.54 7.34 7.45
C TYR A 51 -1.71 7.58 6.49
N LEU A 52 -1.47 8.28 5.37
CA LEU A 52 -2.51 8.58 4.39
C LEU A 52 -3.05 7.32 3.71
N ASP A 53 -2.19 6.39 3.30
CA ASP A 53 -2.60 5.10 2.73
C ASP A 53 -3.46 4.30 3.73
N GLN A 54 -3.04 4.23 4.99
CA GLN A 54 -3.80 3.54 6.03
C GLN A 54 -5.19 4.17 6.25
N ARG A 55 -5.28 5.51 6.27
CA ARG A 55 -6.57 6.21 6.40
C ARG A 55 -7.50 5.95 5.22
N LEU A 56 -6.97 5.92 3.99
CA LEU A 56 -7.77 5.58 2.81
C LEU A 56 -8.27 4.12 2.87
N ARG A 57 -7.42 3.20 3.32
CA ARG A 57 -7.80 1.80 3.54
C ARG A 57 -8.87 1.63 4.59
N GLU A 58 -8.85 2.40 5.68
CA GLU A 58 -9.92 2.38 6.69
C GLU A 58 -11.27 2.73 6.08
N VAL A 59 -11.32 3.79 5.25
CA VAL A 59 -12.54 4.18 4.53
C VAL A 59 -12.99 3.04 3.61
N GLY A 60 -12.07 2.45 2.83
CA GLY A 60 -12.40 1.34 1.95
C GLY A 60 -12.94 0.11 2.71
N LYS A 61 -12.35 -0.26 3.85
CA LYS A 61 -12.84 -1.38 4.68
C LYS A 61 -14.29 -1.19 5.11
N VAL A 62 -14.69 0.05 5.43
CA VAL A 62 -16.07 0.37 5.82
C VAL A 62 -17.04 0.26 4.64
N LEU A 63 -16.61 0.64 3.43
CA LEU A 63 -17.43 0.55 2.22
C LEU A 63 -17.65 -0.90 1.74
N GLY A 64 -16.76 -1.82 2.13
CA GLY A 64 -16.84 -3.24 1.81
C GLY A 64 -15.80 -3.68 0.79
N HIS A 65 -15.97 -4.88 0.23
CA HIS A 65 -15.05 -5.45 -0.75
C HIS A 65 -15.80 -6.17 -1.86
N GLY A 66 -15.18 -6.24 -3.04
CA GLY A 66 -15.77 -6.87 -4.23
C GLY A 66 -15.47 -6.12 -5.52
N ILE A 67 -16.08 -6.57 -6.61
CA ILE A 67 -16.01 -5.89 -7.90
C ILE A 67 -16.95 -4.68 -7.86
N ILE A 68 -16.41 -3.49 -8.15
CA ILE A 68 -17.17 -2.24 -8.23
C ILE A 68 -17.77 -2.12 -9.64
N SER A 69 -16.94 -2.33 -10.66
CA SER A 69 -17.34 -2.25 -12.07
C SER A 69 -16.35 -2.99 -12.97
N GLY A 70 -16.82 -3.49 -14.11
CA GLY A 70 -15.96 -4.14 -15.11
C GLY A 70 -15.34 -5.45 -14.61
N LEU A 71 -14.05 -5.65 -14.91
CA LEU A 71 -13.28 -6.85 -14.53
C LEU A 71 -13.92 -8.17 -15.00
N GLN A 72 -14.65 -8.14 -16.12
CA GLN A 72 -15.14 -9.38 -16.72
C GLN A 72 -13.97 -10.23 -17.18
N LEU A 73 -13.93 -11.46 -16.69
CA LEU A 73 -12.97 -12.47 -17.11
C LEU A 73 -13.62 -13.40 -18.14
N SER A 74 -12.96 -13.57 -19.27
CA SER A 74 -13.29 -14.60 -20.26
C SER A 74 -12.10 -15.52 -20.49
N TYR A 75 -12.40 -16.76 -20.85
CA TYR A 75 -11.41 -17.79 -21.17
C TYR A 75 -11.76 -18.39 -22.52
N ASP A 76 -10.80 -18.38 -23.44
CA ASP A 76 -10.90 -19.12 -24.70
C ASP A 76 -10.14 -20.46 -24.57
N PRO A 77 -10.85 -21.61 -24.57
CA PRO A 77 -10.23 -22.92 -24.47
C PRO A 77 -9.33 -23.28 -25.66
N PHE A 78 -9.57 -22.73 -26.86
CA PHE A 78 -8.81 -23.07 -28.05
C PHE A 78 -7.44 -22.41 -28.08
N SER A 79 -7.38 -21.11 -27.75
CA SER A 79 -6.13 -20.36 -27.63
C SER A 79 -5.49 -20.44 -26.24
N SER A 80 -6.21 -21.00 -25.26
CA SER A 80 -5.83 -20.98 -23.84
C SER A 80 -5.57 -19.56 -23.31
N LEU A 81 -6.32 -18.58 -23.80
CA LEU A 81 -6.16 -17.17 -23.45
C LEU A 81 -7.16 -16.76 -22.38
N LEU A 82 -6.66 -16.17 -21.29
CA LEU A 82 -7.47 -15.42 -20.33
C LEU A 82 -7.47 -13.95 -20.72
N THR A 83 -8.66 -13.37 -20.76
CA THR A 83 -8.89 -11.96 -21.07
C THR A 83 -9.67 -11.32 -19.93
N LEU A 84 -9.06 -10.34 -19.28
CA LEU A 84 -9.67 -9.55 -18.22
C LEU A 84 -9.92 -8.13 -18.72
N GLU A 85 -11.19 -7.73 -18.75
CA GLU A 85 -11.60 -6.40 -19.16
C GLU A 85 -11.28 -5.32 -18.11
N PRO A 86 -11.05 -4.06 -18.52
CA PRO A 86 -10.84 -2.94 -17.61
C PRO A 86 -11.94 -2.84 -16.54
N GLY A 87 -11.58 -2.31 -15.38
CA GLY A 87 -12.53 -2.16 -14.29
C GLY A 87 -11.90 -1.80 -12.95
N GLN A 88 -12.72 -1.90 -11.91
CA GLN A 88 -12.36 -1.53 -10.54
C GLN A 88 -12.91 -2.55 -9.54
N ALA A 89 -12.11 -2.82 -8.52
CA ALA A 89 -12.51 -3.62 -7.37
C ALA A 89 -11.97 -3.03 -6.08
N MET A 90 -12.54 -3.44 -4.95
CA MET A 90 -12.04 -3.13 -3.62
C MET A 90 -11.63 -4.42 -2.92
N THR A 91 -10.43 -4.43 -2.35
CA THR A 91 -9.92 -5.55 -1.58
C THR A 91 -10.49 -5.55 -0.15
N PRO A 92 -10.48 -6.70 0.56
CA PRO A 92 -10.85 -6.76 1.98
C PRO A 92 -10.00 -5.86 2.89
N LEU A 93 -8.81 -5.45 2.44
CA LEU A 93 -7.95 -4.52 3.16
C LEU A 93 -8.31 -3.04 2.89
N GLY A 94 -9.39 -2.77 2.15
CA GLY A 94 -9.86 -1.43 1.82
C GLY A 94 -9.09 -0.73 0.70
N ARG A 95 -8.23 -1.47 -0.01
CA ARG A 95 -7.46 -0.93 -1.13
C ARG A 95 -8.24 -1.07 -2.44
N VAL A 96 -8.20 -0.03 -3.28
CA VAL A 96 -8.78 -0.04 -4.62
C VAL A 96 -7.82 -0.72 -5.59
N LEU A 97 -8.35 -1.63 -6.41
CA LEU A 97 -7.68 -2.20 -7.57
C LEU A 97 -8.26 -1.52 -8.81
N HIS A 98 -7.41 -0.94 -9.64
CA HIS A 98 -7.83 -0.34 -10.89
C HIS A 98 -7.06 -0.97 -12.05
N LEU A 99 -7.81 -1.50 -13.02
CA LEU A 99 -7.29 -1.98 -14.28
C LEU A 99 -7.75 -1.04 -15.39
N GLY A 100 -6.84 -0.21 -15.90
CA GLY A 100 -7.15 0.81 -16.92
C GLY A 100 -7.22 0.27 -18.36
N SER A 101 -6.61 -0.88 -18.63
CA SER A 101 -6.56 -1.50 -19.95
C SER A 101 -6.75 -3.01 -19.86
N GLN A 102 -7.18 -3.63 -20.97
CA GLN A 102 -7.39 -5.06 -21.04
C GLN A 102 -6.11 -5.83 -20.71
N LEU A 103 -6.22 -6.84 -19.85
CA LEU A 103 -5.11 -7.72 -19.49
C LEU A 103 -5.28 -9.10 -20.15
N LEU A 104 -4.29 -9.49 -20.94
CA LEU A 104 -4.25 -10.75 -21.67
C LEU A 104 -3.16 -11.66 -21.09
N VAL A 105 -3.53 -12.88 -20.71
CA VAL A 105 -2.59 -13.87 -20.18
C VAL A 105 -2.82 -15.22 -20.85
N SER A 106 -1.81 -15.74 -21.54
CA SER A 106 -1.89 -17.09 -22.10
C SER A 106 -1.56 -18.13 -21.03
N LEU A 107 -2.46 -19.08 -20.80
CA LEU A 107 -2.23 -20.23 -19.91
C LEU A 107 -1.21 -21.22 -20.49
N SER A 108 -0.87 -21.09 -21.77
CA SER A 108 0.21 -21.83 -22.41
C SER A 108 1.59 -21.30 -22.02
N ASP A 109 1.70 -20.03 -21.63
CA ASP A 109 2.95 -19.41 -21.20
C ASP A 109 3.26 -19.73 -19.73
N ARG A 110 3.85 -20.90 -19.52
CA ARG A 110 4.22 -21.38 -18.18
C ARG A 110 5.28 -20.50 -17.50
N ALA A 111 6.13 -19.81 -18.27
CA ALA A 111 7.17 -18.97 -17.72
C ALA A 111 6.56 -17.69 -17.13
N LEU A 112 5.68 -17.03 -17.89
CA LEU A 112 4.92 -15.87 -17.43
C LEU A 112 4.07 -16.24 -16.19
N ILE A 113 3.32 -17.34 -16.23
CA ILE A 113 2.52 -17.77 -15.09
C ILE A 113 3.37 -18.03 -13.84
N ALA A 114 4.55 -18.64 -14.00
CA ALA A 114 5.45 -18.86 -12.88
C ALA A 114 5.92 -17.53 -12.29
N GLN A 115 6.27 -16.54 -13.12
CA GLN A 115 6.66 -15.19 -12.68
C GLN A 115 5.51 -14.48 -11.94
N LEU A 116 4.31 -14.47 -12.53
CA LEU A 116 3.09 -13.90 -11.94
C LEU A 116 2.72 -14.56 -10.59
N ASN A 117 3.13 -15.81 -10.40
CA ASN A 117 2.95 -16.55 -9.15
C ASN A 117 4.18 -16.54 -8.23
N HIS A 118 5.10 -15.59 -8.41
CA HIS A 118 6.31 -15.43 -7.57
C HIS A 118 7.14 -16.73 -7.51
N SER A 119 7.18 -17.48 -8.61
CA SER A 119 7.80 -18.80 -8.74
C SER A 119 7.27 -19.88 -7.77
N LYS A 120 6.15 -19.63 -7.06
CA LYS A 120 5.55 -20.61 -6.13
C LYS A 120 4.96 -21.82 -6.85
N TYR A 121 4.41 -21.61 -8.04
CA TYR A 121 3.74 -22.66 -8.83
C TYR A 121 4.44 -22.88 -10.17
N ARG A 122 5.65 -23.46 -10.12
CA ARG A 122 6.46 -23.74 -11.33
C ARG A 122 5.83 -24.78 -12.26
N LYS A 123 4.91 -25.59 -11.74
CA LYS A 123 4.10 -26.55 -12.50
C LYS A 123 2.63 -26.34 -12.13
N LEU A 124 1.78 -26.11 -13.12
CA LEU A 124 0.33 -26.15 -12.97
C LEU A 124 -0.12 -27.60 -13.18
N ASN A 125 -0.57 -28.26 -12.12
CA ASN A 125 -1.15 -29.58 -12.21
C ASN A 125 -2.60 -29.47 -12.70
N ARG A 126 -3.22 -30.58 -13.09
CA ARG A 126 -4.68 -30.61 -13.32
C ARG A 126 -5.39 -30.43 -11.98
N ALA A 127 -5.94 -29.25 -11.74
CA ALA A 127 -6.68 -28.90 -10.54
C ALA A 127 -7.63 -27.73 -10.83
N LEU A 128 -8.46 -27.39 -9.85
CA LEU A 128 -9.19 -26.12 -9.84
C LEU A 128 -8.21 -25.01 -9.45
N TYR A 129 -8.29 -23.88 -10.13
CA TYR A 129 -7.51 -22.68 -9.80
C TYR A 129 -8.42 -21.47 -9.79
N ALA A 130 -8.21 -20.57 -8.83
CA ALA A 130 -8.76 -19.24 -8.83
C ALA A 130 -7.85 -18.29 -9.63
N VAL A 131 -8.46 -17.48 -10.50
CA VAL A 131 -7.81 -16.29 -11.07
C VAL A 131 -7.94 -15.17 -10.06
N VAL A 132 -6.80 -14.60 -9.65
CA VAL A 132 -6.76 -13.53 -8.66
C VAL A 132 -6.15 -12.28 -9.26
N LEU A 133 -6.67 -11.12 -8.86
CA LEU A 133 -6.06 -9.82 -9.12
C LEU A 133 -5.42 -9.30 -7.84
N ARG A 134 -4.15 -8.91 -7.92
CA ARG A 134 -3.37 -8.42 -6.78
C ARG A 134 -2.93 -7.00 -7.04
N TYR A 135 -2.89 -6.21 -5.99
CA TYR A 135 -2.18 -4.94 -6.03
C TYR A 135 -0.67 -5.19 -6.01
N VAL A 136 0.08 -4.45 -6.81
CA VAL A 136 1.54 -4.45 -6.83
C VAL A 136 2.06 -3.02 -6.91
N GLU A 137 3.12 -2.74 -6.17
CA GLU A 137 3.93 -1.53 -6.32
C GLU A 137 5.14 -1.87 -7.17
N VAL A 138 5.37 -1.08 -8.21
CA VAL A 138 6.53 -1.21 -9.08
C VAL A 138 7.38 0.03 -8.92
N ALA A 139 8.57 -0.12 -8.35
CA ALA A 139 9.59 0.92 -8.36
C ALA A 139 10.01 1.17 -9.83
N THR A 140 9.83 2.40 -10.29
CA THR A 140 10.16 2.82 -11.65
C THR A 140 11.10 4.02 -11.62
N ASP A 141 11.77 4.24 -12.75
CA ASP A 141 12.72 5.32 -12.97
C ASP A 141 13.95 5.26 -12.04
N ILE A 142 14.93 6.10 -12.31
CA ILE A 142 16.17 6.17 -11.53
C ILE A 142 16.48 7.64 -11.23
N ALA A 143 16.75 7.94 -9.96
CA ALA A 143 17.20 9.24 -9.48
C ALA A 143 18.64 9.13 -8.94
N GLU A 144 19.43 10.19 -9.16
CA GLU A 144 20.74 10.31 -8.53
C GLU A 144 20.56 10.61 -7.03
N VAL A 145 21.23 9.83 -6.19
CA VAL A 145 21.29 10.09 -4.75
C VAL A 145 22.48 11.02 -4.50
N PHE A 146 22.16 12.24 -4.08
CA PHE A 146 23.19 13.19 -3.69
C PHE A 146 23.83 12.77 -2.35
N PRO A 147 25.17 12.70 -2.29
CA PRO A 147 25.87 12.32 -1.09
C PRO A 147 25.56 13.29 0.06
N THR A 148 25.17 12.75 1.22
CA THR A 148 24.89 13.52 2.44
C THR A 148 26.15 14.01 3.13
N ASP A 149 27.32 13.47 2.75
CA ASP A 149 28.64 13.89 3.21
C ASP A 149 29.69 13.77 2.08
N LEU A 150 30.74 14.59 2.12
CA LEU A 150 31.84 14.63 1.14
C LEU A 150 32.55 13.28 0.95
N ALA A 151 32.55 12.43 1.98
CA ALA A 151 33.15 11.09 1.94
C ALA A 151 32.20 10.00 1.40
N SER A 152 30.91 10.30 1.25
CA SER A 152 29.91 9.33 0.83
C SER A 152 29.89 9.14 -0.69
N LYS A 153 29.67 7.90 -1.13
CA LYS A 153 29.63 7.58 -2.57
C LYS A 153 28.30 8.04 -3.16
N ARG A 154 28.35 8.63 -4.36
CA ARG A 154 27.15 8.82 -5.19
C ARG A 154 26.49 7.48 -5.43
N GLY A 155 25.17 7.47 -5.33
CA GLY A 155 24.33 6.31 -5.61
C GLY A 155 23.23 6.66 -6.58
N SER A 156 22.44 5.66 -6.92
CA SER A 156 21.20 5.82 -7.66
C SER A 156 20.13 5.00 -6.96
N ASP A 157 18.94 5.54 -6.82
CA ASP A 157 17.78 4.83 -6.30
C ASP A 157 16.59 5.00 -7.25
N TYR A 158 15.49 4.29 -7.02
CA TYR A 158 14.27 4.49 -7.81
C TYR A 158 13.67 5.86 -7.54
N ALA A 159 13.14 6.50 -8.59
CA ALA A 159 12.60 7.85 -8.47
C ALA A 159 11.09 7.84 -8.20
N LEU A 160 10.38 6.82 -8.68
CA LEU A 160 8.92 6.73 -8.63
C LEU A 160 8.48 5.34 -8.16
N VAL A 161 7.30 5.30 -7.55
CA VAL A 161 6.56 4.07 -7.28
C VAL A 161 5.25 4.15 -8.04
N THR A 162 5.04 3.20 -8.95
CA THR A 162 3.82 3.07 -9.72
C THR A 162 2.96 1.98 -9.12
N GLU A 163 1.75 2.33 -8.68
CA GLU A 163 0.72 1.38 -8.27
C GLU A 163 0.12 0.70 -9.49
N SER A 164 0.00 -0.63 -9.45
CA SER A 164 -0.56 -1.41 -10.54
C SER A 164 -1.28 -2.66 -10.04
N VAL A 165 -1.80 -3.44 -10.97
CA VAL A 165 -2.46 -4.71 -10.70
C VAL A 165 -1.79 -5.85 -11.46
N GLN A 166 -1.69 -7.00 -10.81
CA GLN A 166 -1.11 -8.21 -11.37
C GLN A 166 -2.11 -9.36 -11.29
N MET A 167 -2.32 -10.06 -12.40
CA MET A 167 -3.09 -11.30 -12.42
C MET A 167 -2.22 -12.46 -11.94
N GLY A 168 -2.79 -13.38 -11.16
CA GLY A 168 -2.15 -14.62 -10.75
C GLY A 168 -3.11 -15.80 -10.72
N LEU A 169 -2.55 -16.99 -10.51
CA LEU A 169 -3.30 -18.24 -10.35
C LEU A 169 -3.01 -18.86 -8.99
N VAL A 170 -4.05 -19.22 -8.25
CA VAL A 170 -3.93 -19.85 -6.93
C VAL A 170 -4.77 -21.14 -6.92
N PRO A 171 -4.21 -22.29 -6.51
CA PRO A 171 -4.95 -23.55 -6.40
C PRO A 171 -5.99 -23.52 -5.27
#